data_AF-A0A2H9LS77-F1
#
_entry.id   AF-A0A2H9LS77-F1
#
_cell.length_a   1.000
_cell.length_b   1.000
_cell.length_c   1.000
_cell.angle_alpha   90.00
_cell.angle_beta   90.00
_cell.angle_gamma   90.00
#
_symmetry.space_group_name_H-M   'P 1'
#
loop_
_entity.id
_entity.type
_entity.pdbx_description
1 polymer ?
#
loop_
_entity_poly.entity_id
_entity_poly.type
_entity_poly.pdbx_seq_one_letter_code
_entity_poly.pdbx_strand_id
1 'polypeptide(L)'
;MKTKFIFLLLIFVILLANGCKECEINSDCNSKARELYSGYSTNCLDVACNVNNKCEINKISNCCGNKICETNAGESKCSCEKDCGKCSGKGEIKIGSRTYDTEYLEYGCKDNECALIIDESLIRGIDLTYDKEFNYFKIGITSSLDQPFNIGISKFNVKIQLEDTDKDLVLPVVITSLKLVEREVMIGEKEFDGTLNYISDSFIESIPINEDCMQNIEEDKSLSLVIGYTYIMKERTGYDSEGNPIYENKVKRDTYTKAYSSKLFFVNPEK
;
A
#
# COMPACT_ATOMS: atom_id res chain seq x y z
N MET A 1 36.90 -3.11 -82.43
CA MET A 1 36.05 -3.45 -81.25
C MET A 1 36.79 -3.44 -79.90
N LYS A 2 38.11 -3.72 -79.83
CA LYS A 2 38.85 -3.78 -78.54
C LYS A 2 38.98 -2.43 -77.78
N THR A 3 39.02 -1.29 -78.48
CA THR A 3 39.18 0.05 -77.86
C THR A 3 37.92 0.57 -77.16
N LYS A 4 36.71 0.17 -77.58
CA LYS A 4 35.45 0.56 -76.90
C LYS A 4 35.27 -0.15 -75.55
N PHE A 5 35.80 -1.36 -75.41
CA PHE A 5 35.70 -2.15 -74.18
C PHE A 5 36.63 -1.62 -73.06
N ILE A 6 37.82 -1.15 -73.43
CA ILE A 6 38.77 -0.54 -72.49
C ILE A 6 38.21 0.75 -71.89
N PHE A 7 37.55 1.58 -72.69
CA PHE A 7 36.98 2.85 -72.21
C PHE A 7 35.82 2.64 -71.23
N LEU A 8 34.97 1.64 -71.48
CA LEU A 8 33.86 1.26 -70.59
C LEU A 8 34.37 0.70 -69.25
N LEU A 9 35.45 -0.10 -69.28
CA LEU A 9 36.08 -0.63 -68.07
C LEU A 9 36.75 0.50 -67.26
N LEU A 10 37.33 1.50 -67.92
CA LEU A 10 37.95 2.66 -67.26
C LEU A 10 36.91 3.57 -66.58
N ILE A 11 35.75 3.78 -67.22
CA ILE A 11 34.62 4.50 -66.59
C ILE A 11 34.08 3.72 -65.38
N PHE A 12 33.98 2.39 -65.47
CA PHE A 12 33.52 1.56 -64.36
C PHE A 12 34.50 1.59 -63.17
N VAL A 13 35.81 1.60 -63.44
CA VAL A 13 36.85 1.73 -62.39
C VAL A 13 36.86 3.14 -61.78
N ILE A 14 36.63 4.20 -62.56
CA ILE A 14 36.50 5.57 -62.03
C ILE A 14 35.24 5.71 -61.16
N LEU A 15 34.13 5.05 -61.53
CA LEU A 15 32.91 5.02 -60.72
C LEU A 15 33.09 4.24 -59.41
N LEU A 16 33.97 3.22 -59.37
CA LEU A 16 34.30 2.47 -58.16
C LEU A 16 35.38 3.17 -57.29
N ALA A 17 36.20 4.06 -57.87
CA ALA A 17 37.27 4.77 -57.18
C ALA A 17 36.79 6.02 -56.41
N ASN A 18 35.59 6.53 -56.73
CA ASN A 18 34.87 7.42 -55.83
C ASN A 18 34.31 6.58 -54.67
N GLY A 19 35.20 6.17 -53.76
CA GLY A 19 34.81 5.51 -52.52
C GLY A 19 33.71 6.34 -51.86
N CYS A 20 32.52 5.76 -51.75
CA CYS A 20 31.35 6.45 -51.24
C CYS A 20 31.68 7.01 -49.85
N LYS A 21 31.90 8.32 -49.76
CA LYS A 21 31.90 9.04 -48.49
C LYS A 21 30.50 8.94 -47.93
N GLU A 22 30.41 8.55 -46.67
CA GLU A 22 29.14 8.36 -46.00
C GLU A 22 28.59 9.68 -45.44
N CYS A 23 29.49 10.58 -45.04
CA CYS A 23 29.16 11.88 -44.43
C CYS A 23 30.27 12.91 -44.70
N GLU A 24 29.91 14.19 -44.63
CA GLU A 24 30.87 15.32 -44.60
C GLU A 24 30.79 16.09 -43.27
N ILE A 25 29.60 16.15 -42.66
CA ILE A 25 29.35 16.75 -41.35
C ILE A 25 28.52 15.81 -40.46
N ASN A 26 28.57 16.01 -39.13
CA ASN A 26 27.86 15.14 -38.18
C ASN A 26 26.36 15.02 -38.45
N SER A 27 25.71 16.09 -38.94
CA SER A 27 24.28 16.07 -39.22
C SER A 27 23.88 15.13 -40.36
N ASP A 28 24.81 14.78 -41.26
CA ASP A 28 24.56 13.84 -42.36
C ASP A 28 24.29 12.43 -41.83
N CYS A 29 24.83 12.11 -40.64
CA CYS A 29 24.68 10.82 -39.98
C CYS A 29 23.35 10.66 -39.24
N ASN A 30 22.54 11.71 -39.10
CA ASN A 30 21.29 11.67 -38.34
C ASN A 30 20.24 10.72 -38.94
N SER A 31 20.17 10.62 -40.27
CA SER A 31 19.26 9.69 -40.96
C SER A 31 19.63 8.24 -40.66
N LYS A 32 20.92 7.89 -40.79
CA LYS A 32 21.45 6.57 -40.44
C LYS A 32 21.29 6.25 -38.96
N ALA A 33 21.51 7.22 -38.08
CA ALA A 33 21.28 7.04 -36.64
C ALA A 33 19.81 6.70 -36.34
N ARG A 34 18.86 7.39 -36.96
CA ARG A 34 17.42 7.08 -36.83
C ARG A 34 17.06 5.70 -37.38
N GLU A 35 17.69 5.28 -38.47
CA GLU A 35 17.46 3.97 -39.09
C GLU A 35 17.98 2.84 -38.18
N LEU A 36 19.25 2.92 -37.76
CA LEU A 36 19.90 1.87 -36.96
C LEU A 36 19.42 1.82 -35.50
N TYR A 37 19.07 2.97 -34.93
CA TYR A 37 18.71 3.12 -33.52
C TYR A 37 17.27 3.65 -33.38
N SER A 38 16.36 3.11 -34.20
CA SER A 38 14.94 3.43 -34.07
C SER A 38 14.44 3.16 -32.64
N GLY A 39 13.81 4.17 -32.02
CA GLY A 39 13.33 4.11 -30.64
C GLY A 39 14.33 4.58 -29.57
N TYR A 40 15.57 4.90 -29.93
CA TYR A 40 16.51 5.57 -29.02
C TYR A 40 16.19 7.06 -28.90
N SER A 41 16.43 7.64 -27.73
CA SER A 41 16.46 9.10 -27.58
C SER A 41 17.67 9.65 -28.33
N THR A 42 17.47 10.67 -29.18
CA THR A 42 18.57 11.29 -29.93
C THR A 42 19.64 11.89 -29.03
N ASN A 43 19.28 12.27 -27.80
CA ASN A 43 20.22 12.81 -26.81
C ASN A 43 21.07 11.74 -26.12
N CYS A 44 20.79 10.45 -26.38
CA CYS A 44 21.56 9.32 -25.87
C CYS A 44 22.45 8.67 -26.93
N LEU A 45 22.62 9.34 -28.08
CA LEU A 45 23.49 8.92 -29.16
C LEU A 45 24.55 10.02 -29.37
N ASP A 46 25.81 9.63 -29.32
CA ASP A 46 26.92 10.44 -29.79
C ASP A 46 27.15 10.13 -31.27
N VAL A 47 26.85 11.11 -32.13
CA VAL A 47 26.84 10.96 -33.59
C VAL A 47 27.94 11.84 -34.18
N ALA A 48 28.95 11.19 -34.76
CA ALA A 48 30.10 11.86 -35.34
C ALA A 48 30.40 11.34 -36.76
N CYS A 49 30.76 12.26 -37.67
CA CYS A 49 31.41 11.89 -38.91
C CYS A 49 32.92 11.81 -38.66
N ASN A 50 33.50 10.62 -38.73
CA ASN A 50 34.92 10.44 -38.43
C ASN A 50 35.83 10.93 -39.57
N VAL A 51 37.13 10.97 -39.33
CA VAL A 51 38.15 11.44 -40.31
C VAL A 51 38.20 10.63 -41.61
N ASN A 52 37.59 9.43 -41.64
CA ASN A 52 37.49 8.58 -42.82
C ASN A 52 36.15 8.78 -43.57
N ASN A 53 35.38 9.81 -43.26
CA ASN A 53 34.05 10.10 -43.81
C ASN A 53 33.06 8.93 -43.58
N LYS A 54 33.14 8.27 -42.42
CA LYS A 54 32.17 7.24 -41.98
C LYS A 54 31.40 7.73 -40.76
N CYS A 55 30.11 7.42 -40.71
CA CYS A 55 29.30 7.73 -39.54
C CYS A 55 29.63 6.77 -38.41
N GLU A 56 30.06 7.32 -37.29
CA GLU A 56 30.25 6.63 -36.02
C GLU A 56 29.11 7.05 -35.08
N ILE A 57 28.39 6.07 -34.54
CA ILE A 57 27.24 6.29 -33.65
C ILE A 57 27.49 5.46 -32.40
N ASN A 58 27.79 6.14 -31.30
CA ASN A 58 28.05 5.53 -30.01
C ASN A 58 26.87 5.80 -29.06
N LYS A 59 26.57 4.84 -28.19
CA LYS A 59 25.54 5.03 -27.15
C LYS A 59 26.15 5.75 -25.97
N ILE A 60 25.45 6.76 -25.47
CA ILE A 60 25.84 7.46 -24.24
C ILE A 60 25.35 6.63 -23.05
N SER A 61 26.27 6.28 -22.15
CA SER A 61 25.99 5.61 -20.88
C SER A 61 25.29 6.54 -19.89
N ASN A 62 24.51 5.97 -18.97
CA ASN A 62 23.67 6.64 -17.99
C ASN A 62 22.72 7.66 -18.64
N CYS A 63 22.00 7.23 -19.67
CA CYS A 63 21.11 8.10 -20.44
C CYS A 63 19.79 7.41 -20.75
N CYS A 64 18.73 7.92 -20.12
CA CYS A 64 17.40 7.39 -20.31
C CYS A 64 16.87 7.57 -21.76
N GLY A 65 16.66 6.46 -22.43
CA GLY A 65 16.35 6.32 -23.84
C GLY A 65 17.47 5.66 -24.65
N ASN A 66 18.53 5.12 -24.03
CA ASN A 66 19.59 4.36 -24.70
C ASN A 66 19.27 2.85 -24.82
N LYS A 67 18.07 2.43 -24.38
CA LYS A 67 17.56 1.05 -24.38
C LYS A 67 18.38 0.06 -23.55
N ILE A 68 19.19 0.55 -22.62
CA ILE A 68 19.98 -0.25 -21.69
C ILE A 68 19.62 0.22 -20.29
N CYS A 69 18.99 -0.63 -19.47
CA CYS A 69 18.71 -0.29 -18.09
C CYS A 69 20.00 -0.36 -17.27
N GLU A 70 20.62 0.78 -16.98
CA GLU A 70 21.91 0.88 -16.31
C GLU A 70 21.74 0.98 -14.78
N THR A 71 21.36 -0.15 -14.16
CA THR A 71 21.07 -0.21 -12.70
C THR A 71 22.24 0.27 -11.82
N ASN A 72 23.48 0.01 -12.23
CA ASN A 72 24.68 0.48 -11.52
C ASN A 72 24.84 2.02 -11.53
N ALA A 73 24.15 2.72 -12.43
CA ALA A 73 24.11 4.18 -12.50
C ALA A 73 22.86 4.77 -11.83
N GLY A 74 22.00 3.94 -11.22
CA GLY A 74 20.78 4.36 -10.54
C GLY A 74 19.53 4.36 -11.41
N GLU A 75 19.59 3.82 -12.64
CA GLU A 75 18.40 3.64 -13.46
C GLU A 75 17.51 2.51 -12.93
N SER A 76 16.21 2.76 -12.91
CA SER A 76 15.18 1.83 -12.49
C SER A 76 13.95 1.98 -13.37
N LYS A 77 12.96 1.11 -13.18
CA LYS A 77 11.63 1.25 -13.81
C LYS A 77 10.94 2.58 -13.45
N CYS A 78 11.37 3.21 -12.37
CA CYS A 78 10.80 4.45 -11.82
C CYS A 78 11.56 5.71 -12.27
N SER A 79 12.87 5.61 -12.53
CA SER A 79 13.66 6.72 -13.06
C SER A 79 13.79 6.70 -14.58
N CYS A 80 13.72 5.54 -15.24
CA CYS A 80 13.79 5.41 -16.68
C CYS A 80 12.91 4.29 -17.28
N GLU A 81 11.61 4.55 -17.41
CA GLU A 81 10.67 3.62 -18.05
C GLU A 81 11.08 3.21 -19.49
N LYS A 82 11.72 4.11 -20.24
CA LYS A 82 12.06 3.88 -21.66
C LYS A 82 13.05 2.73 -21.87
N ASP A 83 13.90 2.50 -20.87
CA ASP A 83 15.01 1.54 -20.92
C ASP A 83 14.79 0.38 -19.94
N CYS A 84 14.26 0.67 -18.75
CA CYS A 84 14.00 -0.33 -17.71
C CYS A 84 12.59 -0.95 -17.77
N GLY A 85 11.69 -0.37 -18.58
CA GLY A 85 10.28 -0.77 -18.65
C GLY A 85 9.41 -0.11 -17.60
N LYS A 86 8.09 -0.31 -17.71
CA LYS A 86 7.12 0.32 -16.80
C LYS A 86 7.10 -0.35 -15.43
N CYS A 87 6.91 0.45 -14.38
CA CYS A 87 6.43 -0.01 -13.09
C CYS A 87 4.94 0.32 -12.96
N SER A 88 4.11 -0.51 -13.59
CA SER A 88 2.66 -0.35 -13.61
C SER A 88 2.00 -1.68 -13.91
N GLY A 89 0.79 -1.89 -13.41
CA GLY A 89 -0.01 -3.09 -13.66
C GLY A 89 -0.45 -3.75 -12.38
N LYS A 90 -1.42 -4.67 -12.46
CA LYS A 90 -1.90 -5.41 -11.30
C LYS A 90 -0.78 -6.17 -10.61
N GLY A 91 -0.80 -6.18 -9.28
CA GLY A 91 0.07 -7.05 -8.50
C GLY A 91 -0.29 -8.52 -8.76
N GLU A 92 0.69 -9.40 -8.60
CA GLU A 92 0.50 -10.85 -8.78
C GLU A 92 0.95 -11.59 -7.52
N ILE A 93 0.10 -12.49 -7.01
CA ILE A 93 0.38 -13.35 -5.86
C ILE A 93 0.49 -14.81 -6.27
N LYS A 94 1.45 -15.53 -5.69
CA LYS A 94 1.58 -16.98 -5.86
C LYS A 94 1.02 -17.72 -4.66
N ILE A 95 -0.06 -18.46 -4.89
CA ILE A 95 -0.64 -19.36 -3.88
C ILE A 95 -0.44 -20.79 -4.37
N GLY A 96 0.54 -21.48 -3.76
CA GLY A 96 0.99 -22.79 -4.21
C GLY A 96 1.65 -22.72 -5.59
N SER A 97 1.10 -23.44 -6.58
CA SER A 97 1.61 -23.45 -7.95
C SER A 97 0.92 -22.47 -8.91
N ARG A 98 -0.04 -21.68 -8.43
CA ARG A 98 -0.86 -20.77 -9.25
C ARG A 98 -0.55 -19.31 -8.92
N THR A 99 -0.58 -18.47 -9.95
CA THR A 99 -0.51 -17.02 -9.85
C THR A 99 -1.92 -16.43 -9.97
N TYR A 100 -2.23 -15.43 -9.15
CA TYR A 100 -3.49 -14.69 -9.15
C TYR A 100 -3.20 -13.19 -9.15
N ASP A 101 -4.05 -12.41 -9.80
CA ASP A 101 -3.99 -10.95 -9.71
C ASP A 101 -4.50 -10.49 -8.34
N THR A 102 -3.86 -9.48 -7.77
CA THR A 102 -4.31 -8.81 -6.55
C THR A 102 -5.55 -7.96 -6.80
N GLU A 103 -6.38 -7.82 -5.77
CA GLU A 103 -7.58 -7.00 -5.86
C GLU A 103 -7.26 -5.51 -5.65
N TYR A 104 -6.39 -5.19 -4.67
CA TYR A 104 -6.13 -3.84 -4.20
C TYR A 104 -4.70 -3.36 -4.42
N LEU A 105 -3.78 -4.26 -4.73
CA LEU A 105 -2.38 -3.94 -5.00
C LEU A 105 -2.10 -3.75 -6.50
N GLU A 106 -1.22 -2.82 -6.82
CA GLU A 106 -0.62 -2.63 -8.12
C GLU A 106 0.88 -2.36 -8.02
N TYR A 107 1.62 -2.62 -9.10
CA TYR A 107 3.01 -2.18 -9.18
C TYR A 107 3.06 -0.67 -9.37
N GLY A 108 3.80 0.00 -8.49
CA GLY A 108 4.05 1.42 -8.57
C GLY A 108 5.39 1.80 -7.99
N CYS A 109 5.75 3.06 -8.15
CA CYS A 109 7.05 3.57 -7.76
C CYS A 109 7.02 4.09 -6.32
N LYS A 110 7.79 3.43 -5.44
CA LYS A 110 8.03 3.85 -4.06
C LYS A 110 9.55 3.95 -3.86
N ASP A 111 10.03 5.12 -3.45
CA ASP A 111 11.46 5.36 -3.18
C ASP A 111 12.41 4.99 -4.35
N ASN A 112 11.99 5.31 -5.59
CA ASN A 112 12.71 4.98 -6.84
C ASN A 112 12.80 3.47 -7.16
N GLU A 113 12.11 2.62 -6.40
CA GLU A 113 11.99 1.20 -6.62
C GLU A 113 10.58 0.83 -7.10
N CYS A 114 10.50 -0.25 -7.89
CA CYS A 114 9.23 -0.77 -8.34
C CYS A 114 8.69 -1.75 -7.29
N ALA A 115 7.68 -1.32 -6.54
CA ALA A 115 7.11 -2.05 -5.41
C ALA A 115 5.61 -2.26 -5.61
N LEU A 116 5.02 -3.15 -4.80
CA LEU A 116 3.57 -3.20 -4.68
C LEU A 116 3.10 -2.02 -3.83
N ILE A 117 2.09 -1.32 -4.32
CA ILE A 117 1.43 -0.22 -3.64
C ILE A 117 -0.08 -0.46 -3.65
N ILE A 118 -0.79 0.12 -2.69
CA ILE A 118 -2.25 0.10 -2.70
C ILE A 118 -2.74 1.21 -3.63
N ASP A 119 -3.70 0.91 -4.50
CA ASP A 119 -4.40 1.93 -5.25
C ASP A 119 -5.23 2.80 -4.28
N GLU A 120 -4.76 4.01 -4.01
CA GLU A 120 -5.39 4.95 -3.08
C GLU A 120 -6.85 5.29 -3.47
N SER A 121 -7.20 5.17 -4.75
CA SER A 121 -8.57 5.42 -5.22
C SER A 121 -9.57 4.35 -4.77
N LEU A 122 -9.08 3.17 -4.38
CA LEU A 122 -9.88 2.07 -3.85
C LEU A 122 -10.09 2.17 -2.34
N ILE A 123 -9.29 2.98 -1.63
CA ILE A 123 -9.35 3.13 -0.18
C ILE A 123 -10.57 3.96 0.21
N ARG A 124 -11.39 3.41 1.10
CA ARG A 124 -12.58 4.07 1.64
C ARG A 124 -12.65 3.91 3.14
N GLY A 125 -12.89 5.01 3.85
CA GLY A 125 -13.22 4.97 5.27
C GLY A 125 -14.60 4.34 5.47
N ILE A 126 -14.71 3.44 6.44
CA ILE A 126 -15.96 2.85 6.90
C ILE A 126 -16.14 3.07 8.39
N ASP A 127 -17.39 3.35 8.78
CA ASP A 127 -17.80 3.46 10.17
C ASP A 127 -18.79 2.35 10.51
N LEU A 128 -18.47 1.57 11.54
CA LEU A 128 -19.30 0.49 12.06
C LEU A 128 -19.82 0.90 13.44
N THR A 129 -21.08 1.32 13.50
CA THR A 129 -21.71 1.77 14.74
C THR A 129 -22.64 0.70 15.31
N TYR A 130 -22.60 0.53 16.62
CA TYR A 130 -23.49 -0.38 17.34
C TYR A 130 -23.68 0.04 18.79
N ASP A 131 -24.86 -0.26 19.31
CA ASP A 131 -25.20 0.00 20.70
C ASP A 131 -25.16 -1.30 21.49
N LYS A 132 -24.73 -1.21 22.75
CA LYS A 132 -24.77 -2.32 23.69
C LYS A 132 -25.39 -1.88 25.01
N GLU A 133 -26.54 -2.47 25.31
CA GLU A 133 -27.18 -2.39 26.63
C GLU A 133 -26.61 -3.49 27.55
N PHE A 134 -26.15 -3.05 28.72
CA PHE A 134 -25.79 -3.88 29.87
C PHE A 134 -26.82 -3.67 30.98
N ASN A 135 -26.71 -4.46 32.06
CA ASN A 135 -27.69 -4.40 33.15
C ASN A 135 -27.80 -3.02 33.82
N TYR A 136 -26.72 -2.24 33.85
CA TYR A 136 -26.66 -0.97 34.60
C TYR A 136 -26.27 0.24 33.75
N PHE A 137 -26.00 0.05 32.46
CA PHE A 137 -25.61 1.13 31.55
C PHE A 137 -25.73 0.73 30.09
N LYS A 138 -25.79 1.71 29.21
CA LYS A 138 -25.77 1.53 27.75
C LYS A 138 -24.56 2.27 27.18
N ILE A 139 -23.82 1.63 26.28
CA ILE A 139 -22.76 2.31 25.51
C ILE A 139 -23.04 2.25 24.02
N GLY A 140 -22.71 3.34 23.34
CA GLY A 140 -22.60 3.41 21.89
C GLY A 140 -21.14 3.21 21.50
N ILE A 141 -20.90 2.37 20.49
CA ILE A 141 -19.55 2.05 20.02
C ILE A 141 -19.49 2.28 18.51
N THR A 142 -18.50 3.05 18.08
CA THR A 142 -18.24 3.33 16.66
C THR A 142 -16.80 2.91 16.34
N SER A 143 -16.63 1.96 15.45
CA SER A 143 -15.33 1.57 14.92
C SER A 143 -15.12 2.19 13.55
N SER A 144 -14.03 2.93 13.38
CA SER A 144 -13.67 3.64 12.15
C SER A 144 -12.35 3.12 11.60
N LEU A 145 -12.34 2.71 10.34
CA LEU A 145 -11.16 2.16 9.66
C LEU A 145 -11.21 2.37 8.14
N ASP A 146 -10.07 2.19 7.48
CA ASP A 146 -9.97 2.15 6.02
C ASP A 146 -10.27 0.75 5.48
N GLN A 147 -10.86 0.68 4.29
CA GLN A 147 -11.04 -0.56 3.52
C GLN A 147 -10.59 -0.34 2.06
N PRO A 148 -9.64 -1.13 1.54
CA PRO A 148 -8.85 -2.14 2.26
C PRO A 148 -8.02 -1.52 3.41
N PHE A 149 -7.79 -2.32 4.45
CA PHE A 149 -7.00 -1.92 5.62
C PHE A 149 -5.51 -2.17 5.35
N ASN A 150 -4.73 -1.09 5.24
CA ASN A 150 -3.29 -1.20 5.08
C ASN A 150 -2.64 -1.44 6.46
N ILE A 151 -2.03 -2.61 6.66
CA ILE A 151 -1.51 -2.99 7.97
C ILE A 151 -0.40 -2.06 8.48
N GLY A 152 0.36 -1.44 7.57
CA GLY A 152 1.50 -0.59 7.93
C GLY A 152 1.14 0.86 8.26
N ILE A 153 0.00 1.36 7.77
CA ILE A 153 -0.36 2.79 7.92
C ILE A 153 -1.80 3.06 8.39
N SER A 154 -2.75 2.17 8.14
CA SER A 154 -4.15 2.37 8.53
C SER A 154 -4.31 2.20 10.04
N LYS A 155 -5.33 2.85 10.59
CA LYS A 155 -5.65 2.82 12.03
C LYS A 155 -7.03 2.25 12.23
N PHE A 156 -7.15 1.35 13.20
CA PHE A 156 -8.44 0.85 13.66
C PHE A 156 -8.87 1.66 14.88
N ASN A 157 -9.67 2.69 14.67
CA ASN A 157 -10.14 3.56 15.76
C ASN A 157 -11.44 3.02 16.34
N VAL A 158 -11.56 3.04 17.66
CA VAL A 158 -12.77 2.68 18.39
C VAL A 158 -13.15 3.84 19.29
N LYS A 159 -14.32 4.43 19.02
CA LYS A 159 -14.98 5.38 19.90
C LYS A 159 -15.96 4.64 20.79
N ILE A 160 -15.90 4.87 22.09
CA ILE A 160 -16.89 4.37 23.06
C ILE A 160 -17.52 5.56 23.76
N GLN A 161 -18.85 5.59 23.80
CA GLN A 161 -19.64 6.64 24.43
C GLN A 161 -20.61 6.03 25.43
N LEU A 162 -20.71 6.62 26.63
CA LEU A 162 -21.74 6.25 27.59
C LEU A 162 -23.06 6.92 27.20
N GLU A 163 -24.09 6.15 26.90
CA GLU A 163 -25.37 6.69 26.42
C GLU A 163 -26.42 6.79 27.51
N ASP A 164 -26.42 5.82 28.43
CA ASP A 164 -27.40 5.75 29.51
C ASP A 164 -26.83 5.01 30.73
N THR A 165 -27.40 5.27 31.91
CA THR A 165 -27.00 4.65 33.19
C THR A 165 -28.22 4.36 34.05
N ASP A 166 -28.22 3.22 34.71
CA ASP A 166 -29.17 2.91 35.78
C ASP A 166 -28.78 3.64 37.08
N LYS A 167 -29.77 3.92 37.94
CA LYS A 167 -29.60 4.60 39.24
C LYS A 167 -28.66 3.86 40.22
N ASP A 168 -28.53 2.55 40.07
CA ASP A 168 -27.69 1.70 40.92
C ASP A 168 -26.25 1.62 40.41
N LEU A 169 -25.94 2.20 39.24
CA LEU A 169 -24.56 2.37 38.77
C LEU A 169 -23.84 3.47 39.57
N VAL A 170 -22.57 3.22 39.87
CA VAL A 170 -21.64 4.24 40.39
C VAL A 170 -20.57 4.49 39.33
N LEU A 171 -20.53 5.72 38.81
CA LEU A 171 -19.55 6.17 37.83
C LEU A 171 -18.16 6.36 38.47
N PRO A 172 -17.06 6.24 37.69
CA PRO A 172 -17.03 6.02 36.24
C PRO A 172 -17.16 4.56 35.83
N VAL A 173 -17.57 4.33 34.57
CA VAL A 173 -17.30 3.06 33.89
C VAL A 173 -15.89 3.13 33.32
N VAL A 174 -15.06 2.13 33.58
CA VAL A 174 -13.67 2.06 33.13
C VAL A 174 -13.55 1.00 32.04
N ILE A 175 -13.12 1.39 30.85
CA ILE A 175 -12.71 0.47 29.78
C ILE A 175 -11.23 0.20 29.96
N THR A 176 -10.88 -1.07 30.14
CA THR A 176 -9.53 -1.51 30.52
C THR A 176 -8.72 -2.04 29.34
N SER A 177 -9.40 -2.52 28.30
CA SER A 177 -8.74 -3.02 27.09
C SER A 177 -9.66 -3.09 25.88
N LEU A 178 -9.04 -3.00 24.71
CA LEU A 178 -9.64 -3.27 23.41
C LEU A 178 -8.79 -4.31 22.69
N LYS A 179 -9.42 -5.41 22.23
CA LYS A 179 -8.75 -6.44 21.44
C LYS A 179 -9.51 -6.68 20.14
N LEU A 180 -8.79 -6.82 19.04
CA LEU A 180 -9.33 -7.36 17.80
C LEU A 180 -8.89 -8.81 17.68
N VAL A 181 -9.85 -9.69 17.44
CA VAL A 181 -9.61 -11.13 17.30
C VAL A 181 -10.29 -11.67 16.05
N GLU A 182 -9.65 -12.66 15.43
CA GLU A 182 -10.26 -13.52 14.42
C GLU A 182 -10.34 -14.93 14.99
N ARG A 183 -11.54 -15.36 15.37
CA ARG A 183 -11.75 -16.58 16.17
C ARG A 183 -10.94 -16.50 17.48
N GLU A 184 -9.89 -17.32 17.61
CA GLU A 184 -9.00 -17.37 18.77
C GLU A 184 -7.66 -16.67 18.52
N VAL A 185 -7.43 -16.14 17.31
CA VAL A 185 -6.18 -15.47 16.93
C VAL A 185 -6.29 -13.98 17.26
N MET A 186 -5.32 -13.47 18.03
CA MET A 186 -5.21 -12.05 18.34
C MET A 186 -4.65 -11.29 17.13
N ILE A 187 -5.41 -10.31 16.66
CA ILE A 187 -5.04 -9.44 15.53
C ILE A 187 -4.39 -8.15 16.07
N GLY A 188 -4.89 -7.62 17.18
CA GLY A 188 -4.36 -6.42 17.80
C GLY A 188 -4.92 -6.23 19.21
N GLU A 189 -4.19 -5.52 20.06
CA GLU A 189 -4.59 -5.23 21.43
C GLU A 189 -4.10 -3.86 21.89
N LYS A 190 -4.92 -3.18 22.67
CA LYS A 190 -4.60 -1.95 23.39
C LYS A 190 -5.13 -2.06 24.83
N GLU A 191 -4.23 -2.10 25.80
CA GLU A 191 -4.55 -1.87 27.21
C GLU A 191 -4.47 -0.38 27.53
N PHE A 192 -5.45 0.14 28.28
CA PHE A 192 -5.55 1.53 28.71
C PHE A 192 -6.67 1.67 29.75
N ASP A 193 -6.69 2.77 30.51
CA ASP A 193 -7.71 3.06 31.51
C ASP A 193 -8.65 4.19 31.04
N GLY A 194 -9.48 3.90 30.04
CA GLY A 194 -10.47 4.86 29.52
C GLY A 194 -11.62 5.02 30.50
N THR A 195 -11.95 6.24 30.92
CA THR A 195 -13.03 6.50 31.88
C THR A 195 -14.21 7.20 31.21
N LEU A 196 -15.41 6.77 31.57
CA LEU A 196 -16.67 7.41 31.19
C LEU A 196 -17.33 7.95 32.47
N ASN A 197 -17.20 9.26 32.68
CA ASN A 197 -17.49 9.91 33.96
C ASN A 197 -18.94 10.39 34.08
N TYR A 198 -19.64 10.56 32.96
CA TYR A 198 -21.02 11.02 32.89
C TYR A 198 -21.68 10.58 31.58
N ILE A 199 -23.01 10.61 31.52
CA ILE A 199 -23.76 10.31 30.28
C ILE A 199 -23.31 11.26 29.16
N SER A 200 -23.14 10.73 27.96
CA SER A 200 -22.55 11.35 26.77
C SER A 200 -21.02 11.51 26.77
N ASP A 201 -20.32 11.18 27.87
CA ASP A 201 -18.86 11.13 27.88
C ASP A 201 -18.37 10.06 26.89
N SER A 202 -17.22 10.32 26.25
CA SER A 202 -16.65 9.42 25.25
C SER A 202 -15.15 9.56 25.13
N PHE A 203 -14.50 8.50 24.68
CA PHE A 203 -13.09 8.53 24.29
C PHE A 203 -12.91 7.78 22.96
N ILE A 204 -11.76 8.00 22.32
CA ILE A 204 -11.38 7.36 21.06
C ILE A 204 -9.99 6.78 21.25
N GLU A 205 -9.84 5.49 20.94
CA GLU A 205 -8.55 4.80 20.98
C GLU A 205 -8.27 4.08 19.66
N SER A 206 -6.97 3.99 19.32
CA SER A 206 -6.51 3.24 18.15
C SER A 206 -5.92 1.91 18.59
N ILE A 207 -6.41 0.81 18.00
CA ILE A 207 -5.87 -0.54 18.26
C ILE A 207 -4.71 -0.78 17.28
N PRO A 208 -3.47 -0.98 17.76
CA PRO A 208 -2.37 -1.37 16.90
C PRO A 208 -2.61 -2.79 16.37
N ILE A 209 -2.40 -2.99 15.07
CA ILE A 209 -2.54 -4.29 14.42
C ILE A 209 -1.17 -4.98 14.36
N ASN A 210 -1.13 -6.26 14.67
CA ASN A 210 0.07 -7.07 14.56
C ASN A 210 0.30 -7.48 13.10
N GLU A 211 1.41 -7.07 12.49
CA GLU A 211 1.78 -7.39 11.11
C GLU A 211 1.88 -8.90 10.83
N ASP A 212 2.21 -9.70 11.85
CA ASP A 212 2.32 -11.15 11.76
C ASP A 212 0.95 -11.86 11.67
N CYS A 213 -0.16 -11.11 11.81
CA CYS A 213 -1.50 -11.67 11.75
C CYS A 213 -1.94 -12.09 10.34
N MET A 214 -1.20 -11.68 9.30
CA MET A 214 -1.44 -12.04 7.90
C MET A 214 -0.48 -13.15 7.46
N GLN A 215 -0.92 -14.09 6.64
CA GLN A 215 -0.05 -15.08 5.96
C GLN A 215 0.26 -14.68 4.52
N ASN A 216 -0.66 -14.01 3.84
CA ASN A 216 -0.55 -13.53 2.46
C ASN A 216 -0.52 -11.99 2.43
N ILE A 217 -0.24 -11.41 1.26
CA ILE A 217 -0.21 -9.95 1.08
C ILE A 217 -1.61 -9.31 1.05
N GLU A 218 -2.65 -10.11 0.74
CA GLU A 218 -4.07 -9.72 0.82
C GLU A 218 -4.86 -10.84 1.53
N GLU A 219 -5.67 -10.49 2.53
CA GLU A 219 -6.50 -11.45 3.25
C GLU A 219 -7.83 -10.86 3.73
N ASP A 220 -8.91 -11.63 3.58
CA ASP A 220 -10.19 -11.31 4.19
C ASP A 220 -10.23 -11.85 5.62
N LYS A 221 -10.45 -10.97 6.59
CA LYS A 221 -10.58 -11.34 8.00
C LYS A 221 -11.98 -11.12 8.55
N SER A 222 -12.45 -12.09 9.33
CA SER A 222 -13.71 -11.98 10.08
C SER A 222 -13.42 -11.57 11.53
N LEU A 223 -13.47 -10.27 11.79
CA LEU A 223 -13.03 -9.71 13.07
C LEU A 223 -14.13 -9.68 14.11
N SER A 224 -13.72 -9.77 15.37
CA SER A 224 -14.51 -9.43 16.54
C SER A 224 -13.76 -8.44 17.41
N LEU A 225 -14.45 -7.43 17.91
CA LEU A 225 -13.96 -6.50 18.92
C LEU A 225 -14.32 -7.02 20.31
N VAL A 226 -13.30 -7.22 21.15
CA VAL A 226 -13.43 -7.58 22.56
C VAL A 226 -13.10 -6.37 23.41
N ILE A 227 -14.01 -5.99 24.29
CA ILE A 227 -13.89 -4.83 25.17
C ILE A 227 -13.83 -5.35 26.60
N GLY A 228 -12.71 -5.12 27.28
CA GLY A 228 -12.59 -5.34 28.72
C GLY A 228 -13.07 -4.11 29.47
N TYR A 229 -13.89 -4.30 30.51
CA TYR A 229 -14.44 -3.19 31.28
C TYR A 229 -14.65 -3.53 32.76
N THR A 230 -14.63 -2.48 33.57
CA THR A 230 -14.86 -2.50 35.02
C THR A 230 -15.86 -1.41 35.40
N TYR A 231 -16.79 -1.72 36.29
CA TYR A 231 -17.74 -0.74 36.84
C TYR A 231 -18.07 -1.05 38.29
N ILE A 232 -18.66 -0.07 38.99
CA ILE A 232 -19.12 -0.21 40.37
C ILE A 232 -20.65 -0.15 40.37
N MET A 233 -21.30 -1.05 41.10
CA MET A 233 -22.75 -1.05 41.32
C MET A 233 -23.07 -0.98 42.81
N LYS A 234 -24.21 -0.37 43.16
CA LYS A 234 -24.80 -0.43 44.50
C LYS A 234 -25.58 -1.74 44.63
N GLU A 235 -25.02 -2.70 45.35
CA GLU A 235 -25.71 -3.94 45.68
C GLU A 235 -26.42 -3.75 47.01
N ARG A 236 -27.73 -4.03 47.05
CA ARG A 236 -28.47 -4.00 48.31
C ARG A 236 -28.09 -5.22 49.14
N THR A 237 -27.45 -5.02 50.28
CA THR A 237 -26.94 -6.11 51.14
C THR A 237 -27.87 -6.44 52.31
N GLY A 238 -28.80 -5.55 52.66
CA GLY A 238 -29.74 -5.81 53.74
C GLY A 238 -30.71 -4.67 54.01
N TYR A 239 -31.16 -4.63 55.27
CA TYR A 239 -31.89 -3.51 55.87
C TYR A 239 -31.25 -3.16 57.20
N ASP A 240 -31.25 -1.87 57.57
CA ASP A 240 -30.85 -1.44 58.90
C ASP A 240 -31.92 -1.76 59.96
N SER A 241 -31.65 -1.42 61.22
CA SER A 241 -32.59 -1.62 62.34
C SER A 241 -33.89 -0.83 62.21
N GLU A 242 -33.93 0.18 61.34
CA GLU A 242 -35.11 1.01 61.07
C GLU A 242 -35.88 0.52 59.83
N GLY A 243 -35.37 -0.50 59.13
CA GLY A 243 -35.97 -1.07 57.93
C GLY A 243 -35.57 -0.35 56.63
N ASN A 244 -34.60 0.58 56.65
CA ASN A 244 -34.09 1.22 55.44
C ASN A 244 -33.11 0.29 54.72
N PRO A 245 -33.10 0.26 53.37
CA PRO A 245 -32.17 -0.57 52.62
C PRO A 245 -30.72 -0.13 52.80
N ILE A 246 -29.83 -1.09 53.09
CA ILE A 246 -28.38 -0.88 53.12
C ILE A 246 -27.80 -1.29 51.77
N TYR A 247 -26.93 -0.44 51.21
CA TYR A 247 -26.24 -0.68 49.96
C TYR A 247 -24.73 -0.70 50.16
N GLU A 248 -24.06 -1.59 49.44
CA GLU A 248 -22.59 -1.65 49.36
C GLU A 248 -22.13 -1.51 47.90
N ASN A 249 -20.99 -0.86 47.72
CA ASN A 249 -20.37 -0.73 46.41
C ASN A 249 -19.63 -2.02 46.05
N LYS A 250 -20.00 -2.60 44.91
CA LYS A 250 -19.38 -3.82 44.40
C LYS A 250 -18.73 -3.57 43.05
N VAL A 251 -17.45 -3.89 42.95
CA VAL A 251 -16.69 -3.83 41.70
C VAL A 251 -17.04 -5.06 40.85
N LYS A 252 -17.39 -4.83 39.59
CA LYS A 252 -17.62 -5.85 38.58
C LYS A 252 -16.60 -5.66 37.46
N ARG A 253 -16.04 -6.77 36.99
CA ARG A 253 -15.14 -6.84 35.83
C ARG A 253 -15.72 -7.87 34.88
N ASP A 254 -15.78 -7.52 33.60
CA ASP A 254 -16.33 -8.40 32.59
C ASP A 254 -15.75 -8.06 31.21
N THR A 255 -16.10 -8.86 30.22
CA THR A 255 -15.74 -8.63 28.82
C THR A 255 -16.98 -8.66 27.94
N TYR A 256 -16.93 -7.91 26.85
CA TYR A 256 -17.97 -7.91 25.84
C TYR A 256 -17.34 -8.15 24.47
N THR A 257 -17.91 -9.06 23.70
CA THR A 257 -17.44 -9.40 22.35
C THR A 257 -18.48 -9.06 21.32
N LYS A 258 -18.08 -8.29 20.30
CA LYS A 258 -18.88 -7.96 19.12
C LYS A 258 -18.21 -8.49 17.87
N ALA A 259 -18.82 -9.49 17.23
CA ALA A 259 -18.45 -9.87 15.87
C ALA A 259 -18.96 -8.83 14.87
N TYR A 260 -18.10 -8.42 13.94
CA TYR A 260 -18.50 -7.62 12.79
C TYR A 260 -19.17 -8.52 11.74
N SER A 261 -20.25 -8.02 11.13
CA SER A 261 -20.98 -8.77 10.10
C SER A 261 -20.27 -8.79 8.75
N SER A 262 -19.50 -7.74 8.46
CA SER A 262 -18.69 -7.63 7.24
C SER A 262 -17.31 -8.22 7.47
N LYS A 263 -16.81 -8.93 6.46
CA LYS A 263 -15.38 -9.21 6.36
C LYS A 263 -14.63 -7.92 6.06
N LEU A 264 -13.44 -7.82 6.62
CA LEU A 264 -12.52 -6.70 6.38
C LEU A 264 -11.34 -7.21 5.59
N PHE A 265 -10.95 -6.48 4.54
CA PHE A 265 -9.83 -6.83 3.68
C PHE A 265 -8.57 -6.19 4.24
N PHE A 266 -7.57 -7.00 4.56
CA PHE A 266 -6.27 -6.55 5.03
C PHE A 266 -5.26 -6.64 3.89
N VAL A 267 -4.38 -5.66 3.81
CA VAL A 267 -3.34 -5.59 2.78
C VAL A 267 -2.00 -5.25 3.44
N ASN A 268 -0.96 -5.99 3.06
CA ASN A 268 0.43 -5.75 3.46
C ASN A 268 1.33 -5.73 2.21
N PRO A 269 1.64 -4.54 1.66
CA PRO A 269 2.47 -4.42 0.45
C PRO A 269 3.95 -4.83 0.64
N GLU A 270 4.42 -4.96 1.89
CA GLU A 270 5.83 -5.20 2.21
C GLU A 270 6.17 -6.69 2.44
N LYS A 271 5.19 -7.58 2.32
CA LYS A 271 5.32 -9.01 2.58
C LYS A 271 5.63 -9.83 1.33
#